data_AF-A0A3P3RIQ0-F1
#
_entry.id   AF-A0A3P3RIQ0-F1
#
_cell.length_a   1.000
_cell.length_b   1.000
_cell.length_c   1.000
_cell.angle_alpha   90.00
_cell.angle_beta   90.00
_cell.angle_gamma   90.00
#
_symmetry.space_group_name_H-M   'P 1'
#
loop_
_entity.id
_entity.type
_entity.pdbx_description
1 polymer ?
#
loop_
_entity_poly.entity_id
_entity_poly.type
_entity_poly.pdbx_seq_one_letter_code
_entity_poly.pdbx_strand_id
1 'polypeptide(L)' 'MRQHAVVAAISLYQSGTLTLEQAAGYAGVTPETMHKRLRGKGVDVRETTAPASDPVTAK' A
#
# COMPACT_ATOMS: atom_id res chain seq x y z
N MET A 1 13.23 -13.94 3.67
CA MET A 1 12.63 -12.80 4.39
C MET A 1 11.87 -11.86 3.43
N ARG A 2 10.78 -12.31 2.76
CA ARG A 2 10.02 -11.46 1.81
C ARG A 2 8.54 -11.31 2.17
N GLN A 3 8.02 -12.18 3.04
CA GLN A 3 6.62 -12.16 3.46
C GLN A 3 6.32 -11.04 4.47
N HIS A 4 7.24 -10.74 5.39
CA HIS A 4 7.04 -9.69 6.40
C HIS A 4 6.93 -8.29 5.77
N ALA A 5 7.74 -7.99 4.75
CA ALA A 5 7.67 -6.71 4.04
C ALA A 5 6.33 -6.51 3.32
N VAL A 6 5.77 -7.58 2.73
CA VAL A 6 4.46 -7.54 2.08
C VAL A 6 3.34 -7.32 3.10
N VAL A 7 3.40 -7.99 4.25
CA VAL A 7 2.40 -7.81 5.32
C VAL A 7 2.43 -6.38 5.86
N ALA A 8 3.62 -5.84 6.13
CA ALA A 8 3.78 -4.45 6.56
C ALA A 8 3.29 -3.44 5.50
N ALA A 9 3.62 -3.66 4.23
CA ALA A 9 3.15 -2.84 3.12
C ALA A 9 1.62 -2.81 2.99
N ILE A 10 0.94 -3.96 3.21
CA ILE A 10 -0.52 -4.04 3.23
C ILE A 10 -1.10 -3.24 4.39
N SER A 11 -0.55 -3.40 5.61
CA SER A 11 -1.03 -2.66 6.78
C SER A 11 -0.87 -1.16 6.60
N LEU A 12 0.26 -0.69 6.06
CA LEU A 12 0.51 0.72 5.79
C LEU A 12 -0.39 1.29 4.70
N TYR A 13 -0.72 0.49 3.68
CA TYR A 13 -1.69 0.85 2.65
C TYR A 13 -3.12 0.97 3.23
N GLN A 14 -3.53 0.03 4.09
CA GLN A 14 -4.84 0.09 4.75
C GLN A 14 -4.97 1.29 5.71
N SER A 15 -3.88 1.68 6.37
CA SER A 15 -3.85 2.89 7.20
C SER A 15 -3.87 4.19 6.39
N GLY A 16 -3.78 4.12 5.05
CA GLY A 16 -3.68 5.29 4.18
C GLY A 16 -2.31 5.99 4.25
N THR A 17 -1.32 5.38 4.90
CA THR A 17 0.02 5.94 5.09
C THR A 17 0.85 5.84 3.81
N LEU A 18 0.66 4.78 3.01
CA LEU A 18 1.41 4.54 1.78
C LEU A 18 0.47 4.30 0.61
N THR A 19 0.86 4.80 -0.57
CA THR A 19 0.20 4.47 -1.84
C THR A 19 0.59 3.06 -2.30
N LEU A 20 -0.15 2.51 -3.26
CA LEU A 20 0.12 1.20 -3.86
C LEU A 20 1.56 1.09 -4.38
N GLU A 21 2.08 2.15 -5.00
CA GLU A 21 3.45 2.20 -5.53
C GLU A 21 4.51 2.16 -4.42
N GLN A 22 4.30 2.90 -3.33
CA GLN A 22 5.21 2.91 -2.19
C GLN A 22 5.20 1.55 -1.47
N ALA A 23 4.01 0.95 -1.32
CA ALA A 23 3.84 -0.38 -0.75
C ALA A 23 4.53 -1.46 -1.61
N ALA A 24 4.46 -1.34 -2.93
CA ALA A 24 5.12 -2.23 -3.87
C ALA A 24 6.66 -2.09 -3.81
N GLY A 25 7.17 -0.85 -3.77
CA GLY A 25 8.59 -0.55 -3.58
C GLY A 25 9.14 -1.11 -2.27
N TYR A 26 8.39 -0.94 -1.18
CA TYR A 26 8.74 -1.49 0.14
C TYR A 26 8.81 -3.03 0.14
N ALA A 27 7.89 -3.69 -0.59
CA ALA A 27 7.87 -5.13 -0.74
C ALA A 27 8.86 -5.66 -1.81
N GLY A 28 9.51 -4.77 -2.57
CA GLY A 28 10.40 -5.12 -3.69
C GLY A 28 9.66 -5.89 -4.80
N VAL A 29 8.42 -5.50 -5.09
CA VAL A 29 7.58 -6.06 -6.16
C VAL A 29 7.03 -4.93 -7.04
N THR A 30 6.48 -5.27 -8.20
CA THR A 30 5.79 -4.29 -9.03
C THR A 30 4.42 -3.92 -8.44
N PRO A 31 3.94 -2.68 -8.67
CA PRO A 31 2.61 -2.25 -8.22
C PRO A 31 1.49 -3.17 -8.71
N GLU A 32 1.58 -3.71 -9.92
CA GLU A 32 0.62 -4.69 -10.45
C GLU A 32 0.62 -6.01 -9.66
N THR A 33 1.80 -6.48 -9.25
CA THR A 33 1.94 -7.68 -8.41
C THR A 33 1.36 -7.42 -7.02
N MET A 34 1.57 -6.22 -6.48
CA MET A 34 1.00 -5.80 -5.22
C MET A 34 -0.53 -5.71 -5.30
N HIS A 35 -1.07 -5.15 -6.38
CA HIS A 35 -2.50 -5.07 -6.66
C HIS A 35 -3.15 -6.46 -6.71
N LYS A 36 -2.57 -7.40 -7.46
CA LYS A 36 -3.06 -8.79 -7.52
C LYS A 36 -3.04 -9.46 -6.15
N ARG A 37 -2.03 -9.19 -5.31
CA ARG A 37 -1.93 -9.75 -3.96
C ARG A 37 -2.94 -9.14 -2.99
N LEU A 38 -3.17 -7.84 -3.07
CA LEU A 38 -4.19 -7.15 -2.27
C LEU A 38 -5.59 -7.67 -2.62
N ARG A 39 -5.91 -7.72 -3.92
CA ARG A 39 -7.16 -8.28 -4.43
C ARG A 39 -7.34 -9.74 -4.02
N GLY A 40 -6.29 -10.57 -4.14
CA GLY A 40 -6.31 -11.97 -3.72
C GLY A 40 -6.53 -12.16 -2.21
N LYS A 41 -6.25 -11.14 -1.40
CA LYS A 41 -6.53 -11.10 0.04
C LYS A 41 -7.88 -10.48 0.40
N GLY A 42 -8.69 -10.09 -0.61
CA GLY A 42 -9.96 -9.40 -0.38
C GLY A 42 -9.79 -7.95 0.09
N VAL A 43 -8.59 -7.37 -0.04
CA VAL A 43 -8.37 -5.96 0.23
C VAL A 43 -8.75 -5.21 -1.04
N ASP A 44 -9.81 -4.41 -0.95
CA ASP A 44 -10.21 -3.53 -2.03
C ASP A 44 -9.11 -2.51 -2.25
N VAL A 45 -8.44 -2.60 -3.40
CA VAL A 45 -7.41 -1.62 -3.75
C VAL A 45 -8.18 -0.41 -4.19
N ARG A 46 -8.33 0.57 -3.29
CA ARG A 46 -8.63 1.93 -3.69
C ARG A 46 -7.54 2.32 -4.67
N GLU A 47 -7.89 2.29 -5.96
CA GLU A 47 -7.21 3.01 -7.02
C GLU A 47 -7.39 4.50 -6.70
N THR A 48 -6.73 4.93 -5.62
CA THR A 48 -6.70 6.30 -5.20
C THR A 48 -5.80 6.95 -6.22
N THR A 49 -6.42 7.42 -7.30
CA THR A 49 -5.98 8.63 -7.94
C THR A 49 -5.81 9.63 -6.80
N ALA A 50 -4.55 9.84 -6.37
CA ALA A 50 -4.24 10.88 -5.41
C ALA A 50 -4.86 12.19 -5.94
N PRO A 51 -5.53 12.96 -5.08
CA PRO A 51 -4.76 13.87 -4.26
C PRO A 51 -5.37 14.03 -2.86
N ALA A 52 -4.73 13.43 -1.85
CA ALA A 52 -4.99 13.80 -0.47
C ALA A 52 -3.75 13.51 0.37
N SER A 53 -2.68 14.27 0.11
CA SER A 53 -1.90 14.76 1.24
C SER A 53 -2.81 15.73 1.99
N ASP A 54 -3.66 15.19 2.86
CA ASP A 54 -4.26 15.92 3.96
C ASP A 54 -3.12 16.10 4.98
N PRO A 55 -2.57 17.31 5.17
CA PRO A 55 -1.53 17.53 6.16
C PRO A 55 -2.18 17.57 7.56
N VAL A 56 -2.59 16.41 8.09
CA VAL A 56 -3.08 16.31 9.47
C VAL A 56 -1.90 16.14 10.44
N THR A 57 -1.31 17.29 10.76
CA THR A 57 -0.77 17.69 12.07
C THR A 57 0.50 17.01 12.62
N ALA A 58 1.56 17.82 12.76
CA ALA A 58 2.35 17.85 13.99
C ALA A 58 2.63 19.31 14.37
N LYS A 59 1.96 19.73 15.45
CA LYS A 59 2.14 20.85 16.38
C LYS A 59 3.36 21.76 16.22
#